data_AF-A0A1H9XFA3-F1
#
_entry.id   AF-A0A1H9XFA3-F1
#
_cell.length_a   1.000
_cell.length_b   1.000
_cell.length_c   1.000
_cell.angle_alpha   90.00
_cell.angle_beta   90.00
_cell.angle_gamma   90.00
#
_symmetry.space_group_name_H-M   'P 1'
#
loop_
_entity.id
_entity.type
_entity.pdbx_description
1 polymer ?
#
loop_
_entity_poly.entity_id
_entity_poly.type
_entity_poly.pdbx_seq_one_letter_code
_entity_poly.pdbx_strand_id
1 'polypeptide(L)'
;MHGKQSKSVPSHRRTAPTRRRFIGLVAAGAAAVGGAAVGRAALAADPVPPRTFSSQQEIDYRKQSVAKVLKDADPTAVAAWITGTGSAPGDLKTEMDTQVNGLADAAAAGVGVARDKVIVSWVRTAATQRSIWDRKYDFLRTGSGGAGTFGIIVDDVRAKYSAQLGTDPQWDPDKDAHRTVWESLTSDERQIEILRTSTAPGVSRHHLGSDADFFDTTPQDWADGGPESANYAWLRANAAGFGFLQTYTAESATGTPAISQERWHWSYAPVSEAVLDYIRANEDVIEASLDGQWSYDPTRFTYIKAHWRDYMYNVNEKAYFG
;
A
#
# COMPACT_ATOMS: atom_id res chain seq x y z
N MET A 1 -61.14 11.14 61.19
CA MET A 1 -61.79 10.38 60.09
C MET A 1 -61.03 10.65 58.80
N HIS A 2 -60.77 9.59 58.04
CA HIS A 2 -60.24 9.55 56.66
C HIS A 2 -58.72 9.72 56.49
N GLY A 3 -58.05 8.59 56.30
CA GLY A 3 -56.72 8.54 55.68
C GLY A 3 -56.82 8.36 54.17
N LYS A 4 -55.68 8.53 53.47
CA LYS A 4 -55.28 7.72 52.31
C LYS A 4 -53.82 7.95 51.93
N GLN A 5 -53.27 6.87 51.39
CA GLN A 5 -51.89 6.49 51.11
C GLN A 5 -51.06 7.39 50.19
N SER A 6 -49.74 7.30 50.38
CA SER A 6 -48.69 7.82 49.50
C SER A 6 -48.57 7.02 48.19
N LYS A 7 -48.28 7.71 47.08
CA LYS A 7 -47.75 7.12 45.85
C LYS A 7 -46.37 7.72 45.53
N SER A 8 -45.38 6.86 45.37
CA SER A 8 -44.02 7.15 44.93
C SER A 8 -43.93 7.24 43.40
N VAL A 9 -43.15 8.20 42.91
CA VAL A 9 -42.80 8.39 41.49
C VAL A 9 -41.54 7.58 41.14
N PRO A 10 -41.46 6.86 39.99
CA PRO A 10 -40.27 6.10 39.62
C PRO A 10 -39.23 6.93 38.83
N SER A 11 -37.94 6.67 39.10
CA SER A 11 -36.80 7.25 38.38
C SER A 11 -36.53 6.51 37.05
N HIS A 12 -36.38 7.24 35.96
CA HIS A 12 -35.89 6.71 34.68
C HIS A 12 -34.36 6.61 34.66
N ARG A 13 -33.83 5.38 34.74
CA ARG A 13 -32.44 5.05 34.37
C ARG A 13 -32.35 4.87 32.85
N ARG A 14 -31.53 5.70 32.20
CA ARG A 14 -31.11 5.51 30.80
C ARG A 14 -30.06 4.40 30.72
N THR A 15 -30.36 3.35 29.98
CA THR A 15 -29.46 2.25 29.62
C THR A 15 -28.62 2.63 28.39
N ALA A 16 -27.32 2.33 28.45
CA ALA A 16 -26.38 2.51 27.35
C ALA A 16 -26.56 1.41 26.28
N PRO A 17 -26.35 1.70 24.98
CA PRO A 17 -26.48 0.69 23.93
C PRO A 17 -25.23 -0.18 23.83
N THR A 18 -25.43 -1.50 23.92
CA THR A 18 -24.44 -2.54 23.67
C THR A 18 -24.16 -2.67 22.17
N ARG A 19 -22.88 -2.62 21.77
CA ARG A 19 -22.44 -2.88 20.40
C ARG A 19 -22.68 -4.35 20.06
N ARG A 20 -23.53 -4.60 19.05
CA ARG A 20 -23.77 -5.93 18.47
C ARG A 20 -22.54 -6.41 17.71
N ARG A 21 -22.03 -7.58 18.09
CA ARG A 21 -21.08 -8.37 17.29
C ARG A 21 -21.81 -8.95 16.08
N PHE A 22 -21.31 -8.67 14.88
CA PHE A 22 -21.72 -9.39 13.66
C PHE A 22 -21.08 -10.79 13.70
N ILE A 23 -21.91 -11.81 13.83
CA ILE A 23 -21.54 -13.22 13.63
C ILE A 23 -21.85 -13.51 12.16
N GLY A 24 -20.81 -13.78 11.37
CA GLY A 24 -20.94 -14.24 10.00
C GLY A 24 -21.54 -15.65 9.96
N LEU A 25 -22.56 -15.80 9.12
CA LEU A 25 -23.33 -17.01 8.89
C LEU A 25 -22.45 -18.11 8.27
N VAL A 26 -22.28 -19.24 8.98
CA VAL A 26 -21.70 -20.47 8.44
C VAL A 26 -22.82 -21.25 7.74
N ALA A 27 -22.70 -21.45 6.43
CA ALA A 27 -23.58 -22.34 5.69
C ALA A 27 -23.11 -23.80 5.85
N ALA A 28 -23.93 -24.61 6.51
CA ALA A 28 -23.78 -26.05 6.61
C ALA A 28 -24.30 -26.73 5.33
N GLY A 29 -23.48 -27.59 4.73
CA GLY A 29 -23.85 -28.42 3.58
C GLY A 29 -23.30 -29.84 3.72
N ALA A 30 -24.24 -30.76 4.03
CA ALA A 30 -24.27 -32.20 3.83
C ALA A 30 -22.97 -33.05 3.96
N ALA A 31 -23.02 -33.95 4.94
CA ALA A 31 -22.12 -35.09 5.10
C ALA A 31 -22.28 -36.13 3.97
N ALA A 32 -21.15 -36.60 3.46
CA ALA A 32 -21.04 -37.88 2.75
C ALA A 32 -19.93 -38.70 3.42
N VAL A 33 -20.31 -39.85 3.96
CA VAL A 33 -19.41 -40.85 4.57
C VAL A 33 -18.78 -41.65 3.44
N GLY A 34 -17.44 -41.69 3.37
CA GLY A 34 -16.74 -42.53 2.41
C GLY A 34 -15.24 -42.65 2.68
N GLY A 35 -14.82 -43.85 3.08
CA GLY A 35 -13.48 -44.41 2.82
C GLY A 35 -12.33 -43.88 3.66
N ALA A 36 -11.90 -44.68 4.64
CA ALA A 36 -10.59 -44.52 5.28
C ALA A 36 -9.46 -44.78 4.25
N ALA A 37 -8.95 -43.71 3.64
CA ALA A 37 -7.65 -43.72 3.00
C ALA A 37 -6.61 -43.34 4.04
N VAL A 38 -5.70 -44.27 4.35
CA VAL A 38 -4.51 -44.01 5.15
C VAL A 38 -3.63 -43.05 4.34
N GLY A 39 -3.87 -41.75 4.52
CA GLY A 39 -3.08 -40.69 3.92
C GLY A 39 -1.68 -40.71 4.51
N ARG A 40 -0.68 -40.99 3.68
CA ARG A 40 0.68 -40.55 3.96
C ARG A 40 0.60 -39.03 4.15
N ALA A 41 0.78 -38.56 5.37
CA ALA A 41 1.03 -37.14 5.61
C ALA A 41 2.24 -36.77 4.75
N ALA A 42 2.01 -35.97 3.71
CA ALA A 42 3.09 -35.27 3.05
C ALA A 42 3.72 -34.42 4.15
N LEU A 43 4.93 -34.78 4.58
CA LEU A 43 5.76 -33.89 5.38
C LEU A 43 5.88 -32.61 4.54
N ALA A 44 5.23 -31.53 5.00
CA ALA A 44 5.43 -30.23 4.40
C ALA A 44 6.94 -29.97 4.44
N ALA A 45 7.55 -29.73 3.27
CA ALA A 45 8.95 -29.35 3.23
C ALA A 45 9.13 -28.12 4.12
N ASP A 46 10.22 -28.09 4.89
CA ASP A 46 10.52 -26.92 5.72
C ASP A 46 10.52 -25.66 4.83
N PRO A 47 9.91 -24.56 5.30
CA PRO A 47 9.87 -23.33 4.53
C PRO A 47 11.30 -22.87 4.22
N VAL A 48 11.55 -22.52 2.95
CA VAL A 48 12.84 -21.99 2.51
C VAL A 48 13.10 -20.70 3.28
N PRO A 49 14.26 -20.54 3.97
CA PRO A 49 14.55 -19.31 4.69
C PRO A 49 14.76 -18.13 3.73
N PRO A 50 14.58 -16.88 4.19
CA PRO A 50 14.89 -15.72 3.39
C PRO A 50 16.36 -15.69 2.98
N ARG A 51 16.61 -15.28 1.74
CA ARG A 51 17.94 -14.94 1.24
C ARG A 51 18.47 -13.75 2.03
N THR A 52 19.73 -13.86 2.40
CA THR A 52 20.52 -12.73 2.88
C THR A 52 21.57 -12.37 1.85
N PHE A 53 21.91 -11.09 1.82
CA PHE A 53 22.85 -10.49 0.88
C PHE A 53 23.95 -9.79 1.66
N SER A 54 25.18 -9.94 1.18
CA SER A 54 26.39 -9.37 1.78
C SER A 54 27.04 -8.31 0.89
N SER A 55 26.59 -8.19 -0.36
CA SER A 55 27.12 -7.22 -1.32
C SER A 55 26.10 -6.89 -2.42
N GLN A 56 26.35 -5.76 -3.10
CA GLN A 56 25.58 -5.36 -4.28
C GLN A 56 25.61 -6.42 -5.39
N GLN A 57 26.77 -7.08 -5.57
CA GLN A 57 26.95 -8.08 -6.63
C GLN A 57 25.99 -9.27 -6.48
N GLU A 58 25.67 -9.67 -5.24
CA GLU A 58 24.72 -10.76 -4.98
C GLU A 58 23.28 -10.35 -5.32
N ILE A 59 22.90 -9.10 -5.03
CA ILE A 59 21.62 -8.53 -5.45
C ILE A 59 21.54 -8.48 -6.97
N ASP A 60 22.57 -7.98 -7.64
CA ASP A 60 22.62 -7.87 -9.10
C ASP A 60 22.55 -9.24 -9.77
N TYR A 61 23.21 -10.26 -9.21
CA TYR A 61 23.12 -11.63 -9.71
C TYR A 61 21.70 -12.20 -9.57
N ARG A 62 21.03 -11.92 -8.45
CA ARG A 62 19.62 -12.33 -8.29
C ARG A 62 18.72 -11.57 -9.26
N LYS A 63 18.93 -10.26 -9.43
CA LYS A 63 18.22 -9.42 -10.41
C LYS A 63 18.33 -9.99 -11.82
N GLN A 64 19.52 -10.41 -12.25
CA GLN A 64 19.72 -11.06 -13.55
C GLN A 64 18.93 -12.38 -13.68
N SER A 65 18.87 -13.16 -12.60
CA SER A 65 18.07 -14.38 -12.56
C SER A 65 16.57 -14.09 -12.68
N VAL A 66 16.07 -13.04 -12.01
CA VAL A 66 14.67 -12.58 -12.14
C VAL A 66 14.40 -12.09 -13.56
N ALA A 67 15.29 -11.27 -14.13
CA ALA A 67 15.16 -10.76 -15.50
C ALA A 67 15.03 -11.89 -16.53
N LYS A 68 15.72 -13.03 -16.33
CA LYS A 68 15.53 -14.22 -17.16
C LYS A 68 14.12 -14.80 -17.04
N VAL A 69 13.56 -14.90 -15.83
CA VAL A 69 12.17 -15.35 -15.62
C VAL A 69 11.17 -14.43 -16.34
N LEU A 70 11.36 -13.11 -16.26
CA LEU A 70 10.47 -12.15 -16.93
C LEU A 70 10.58 -12.25 -18.45
N LYS A 71 11.80 -12.43 -18.99
CA LYS A 71 12.04 -12.58 -20.43
C LYS A 71 11.44 -13.86 -21.01
N ASP A 72 11.45 -14.95 -20.24
CA ASP A 72 10.93 -16.24 -20.69
C ASP A 72 9.39 -16.34 -20.53
N ALA A 73 8.76 -15.40 -19.83
CA ALA A 73 7.32 -15.35 -19.60
C ALA A 73 6.55 -14.62 -20.73
N ASP A 74 5.24 -14.88 -20.82
CA ASP A 74 4.36 -14.16 -21.75
C ASP A 74 4.29 -12.66 -21.39
N PRO A 75 4.59 -11.74 -22.33
CA PRO A 75 4.63 -10.31 -22.01
C PRO A 75 3.31 -9.72 -21.52
N THR A 76 2.18 -10.22 -22.01
CA THR A 76 0.86 -9.74 -21.59
C THR A 76 0.58 -10.17 -20.15
N ALA A 77 0.98 -11.39 -19.77
CA ALA A 77 0.88 -11.87 -18.39
C ALA A 77 1.80 -11.12 -17.43
N VAL A 78 3.03 -10.79 -17.85
CA VAL A 78 3.97 -9.97 -17.06
C VAL A 78 3.40 -8.56 -16.87
N ALA A 79 2.90 -7.93 -17.93
CA ALA A 79 2.24 -6.63 -17.83
C ALA A 79 1.01 -6.66 -16.91
N ALA A 80 0.16 -7.70 -17.02
CA ALA A 80 -0.99 -7.86 -16.15
C ALA A 80 -0.57 -7.98 -14.67
N TRP A 81 0.49 -8.72 -14.35
CA TRP A 81 1.03 -8.78 -13.00
C TRP A 81 1.56 -7.42 -12.52
N ILE A 82 2.41 -6.77 -13.32
CA ILE A 82 3.00 -5.46 -13.00
C ILE A 82 1.91 -4.44 -12.70
N THR A 83 0.83 -4.44 -13.48
CA THR A 83 -0.29 -3.52 -13.29
C THR A 83 -1.32 -4.02 -12.27
N GLY A 84 -1.12 -5.18 -11.62
CA GLY A 84 -1.94 -5.65 -10.51
C GLY A 84 -3.24 -6.37 -10.89
N THR A 85 -3.34 -6.85 -12.12
CA THR A 85 -4.46 -7.66 -12.64
C THR A 85 -4.10 -9.14 -12.84
N GLY A 86 -2.82 -9.50 -12.71
CA GLY A 86 -2.28 -10.84 -12.88
C GLY A 86 -1.50 -11.34 -11.67
N SER A 87 -0.66 -12.35 -11.89
CA SER A 87 0.18 -12.98 -10.86
C SER A 87 1.62 -13.07 -11.34
N ALA A 88 2.57 -12.98 -10.38
CA ALA A 88 3.98 -13.05 -10.69
C ALA A 88 4.35 -14.35 -11.42
N PRO A 89 5.22 -14.30 -12.45
CA PRO A 89 5.62 -15.49 -13.19
C PRO A 89 6.53 -16.40 -12.36
N GLY A 90 6.43 -17.71 -12.61
CA GLY A 90 7.26 -18.73 -11.95
C GLY A 90 7.13 -18.69 -10.42
N ASP A 91 8.27 -18.87 -9.74
CA ASP A 91 8.32 -18.91 -8.27
C ASP A 91 8.52 -17.52 -7.62
N LEU A 92 8.44 -16.43 -8.39
CA LEU A 92 8.70 -15.08 -7.89
C LEU A 92 7.76 -14.71 -6.75
N LYS A 93 6.49 -15.14 -6.80
CA LYS A 93 5.55 -14.91 -5.70
C LYS A 93 6.06 -15.53 -4.40
N THR A 94 6.45 -16.81 -4.43
CA THR A 94 6.95 -17.52 -3.25
C THR A 94 8.21 -16.88 -2.70
N GLU A 95 9.12 -16.43 -3.58
CA GLU A 95 10.31 -15.69 -3.16
C GLU A 95 9.96 -14.37 -2.47
N MET A 96 9.13 -13.53 -3.09
CA MET A 96 8.72 -12.26 -2.48
C MET A 96 8.00 -12.48 -1.15
N ASP A 97 7.14 -13.49 -1.07
CA ASP A 97 6.49 -13.87 0.18
C ASP A 97 7.52 -14.23 1.26
N THR A 98 8.54 -15.00 0.90
CA THR A 98 9.61 -15.38 1.83
C THR A 98 10.44 -14.17 2.28
N GLN A 99 10.82 -13.29 1.35
CA GLN A 99 11.67 -12.13 1.65
C GLN A 99 10.97 -11.08 2.50
N VAL A 100 9.72 -10.73 2.15
CA VAL A 100 8.95 -9.72 2.89
C VAL A 100 8.66 -10.20 4.31
N ASN A 101 8.27 -11.47 4.47
CA ASN A 101 8.08 -12.04 5.80
C ASN A 101 9.40 -12.16 6.58
N GLY A 102 10.49 -12.52 5.93
CA GLY A 102 11.82 -12.60 6.55
C GLY A 102 12.31 -11.27 7.10
N LEU A 103 12.18 -10.18 6.32
CA LEU A 103 12.50 -8.84 6.81
C LEU A 103 11.60 -8.45 7.99
N ALA A 104 10.30 -8.72 7.88
CA ALA A 104 9.36 -8.37 8.94
C ALA A 104 9.57 -9.16 10.25
N ASP A 105 9.96 -10.43 10.17
CA ASP A 105 10.33 -11.24 11.34
C ASP A 105 11.59 -10.69 12.01
N ALA A 106 12.61 -10.38 11.22
CA ALA A 106 13.85 -9.78 11.71
C ALA A 106 13.60 -8.40 12.33
N ALA A 107 12.74 -7.58 11.72
CA ALA A 107 12.36 -6.27 12.21
C ALA A 107 11.61 -6.37 13.55
N ALA A 108 10.59 -7.24 13.62
CA ALA A 108 9.83 -7.49 14.85
C ALA A 108 10.77 -7.84 16.03
N ALA A 109 11.69 -8.77 15.79
CA ALA A 109 12.67 -9.20 16.79
C ALA A 109 13.67 -8.08 17.13
N GLY A 110 14.14 -7.33 16.13
CA GLY A 110 15.16 -6.32 16.28
C GLY A 110 14.72 -5.05 17.01
N VAL A 111 13.46 -4.64 16.84
CA VAL A 111 12.89 -3.46 17.52
C VAL A 111 11.96 -3.81 18.68
N GLY A 112 11.69 -5.11 18.91
CA GLY A 112 10.87 -5.59 20.01
C GLY A 112 9.37 -5.29 19.88
N VAL A 113 8.84 -5.27 18.65
CA VAL A 113 7.40 -5.07 18.40
C VAL A 113 6.71 -6.37 17.99
N ALA A 114 5.41 -6.44 18.20
CA ALA A 114 4.62 -7.61 17.79
C ALA A 114 4.59 -7.73 16.26
N ARG A 115 4.75 -8.96 15.75
CA ARG A 115 4.90 -9.23 14.32
C ARG A 115 3.69 -8.80 13.47
N ASP A 116 2.49 -8.81 14.04
CA ASP A 116 1.25 -8.35 13.40
C ASP A 116 1.20 -6.82 13.21
N LYS A 117 2.11 -6.09 13.84
CA LYS A 117 2.28 -4.63 13.66
C LYS A 117 3.31 -4.27 12.60
N VAL A 118 4.11 -5.23 12.14
CA VAL A 118 5.24 -4.90 11.27
C VAL A 118 4.84 -4.71 9.83
N ILE A 119 3.88 -5.46 9.28
CA ILE A 119 3.40 -5.25 7.90
C ILE A 119 1.99 -4.70 7.98
N VAL A 120 1.80 -3.44 7.56
CA VAL A 120 0.48 -2.78 7.58
C VAL A 120 -0.20 -2.78 6.21
N SER A 121 0.58 -2.91 5.13
CA SER A 121 0.08 -3.01 3.76
C SER A 121 1.15 -3.67 2.88
N TRP A 122 0.73 -4.54 1.95
CA TRP A 122 1.66 -5.32 1.13
C TRP A 122 1.12 -5.58 -0.27
N VAL A 123 0.48 -6.71 -0.57
CA VAL A 123 -0.04 -6.96 -1.92
C VAL A 123 -1.38 -6.28 -2.11
N ARG A 124 -1.50 -5.44 -3.15
CA ARG A 124 -2.77 -4.83 -3.56
C ARG A 124 -3.05 -5.13 -5.02
N THR A 125 -4.29 -5.51 -5.33
CA THR A 125 -4.73 -5.63 -6.73
C THR A 125 -5.04 -4.26 -7.32
N ALA A 126 -5.10 -4.17 -8.65
CA ALA A 126 -5.59 -3.00 -9.37
C ALA A 126 -6.98 -2.58 -8.91
N ALA A 127 -7.87 -3.54 -8.64
CA ALA A 127 -9.25 -3.27 -8.19
C ALA A 127 -9.28 -2.65 -6.78
N THR A 128 -8.45 -3.16 -5.86
CA THR A 128 -8.30 -2.56 -4.53
C THR A 128 -7.73 -1.15 -4.62
N GLN A 129 -6.70 -0.95 -5.45
CA GLN A 129 -6.10 0.37 -5.66
C GLN A 129 -7.09 1.35 -6.30
N ARG A 130 -7.90 0.89 -7.26
CA ARG A 130 -8.98 1.68 -7.86
C ARG A 130 -9.99 2.15 -6.81
N SER A 131 -10.38 1.29 -5.88
CA SER A 131 -11.30 1.67 -4.80
C SER A 131 -10.71 2.79 -3.90
N ILE A 132 -9.40 2.77 -3.66
CA ILE A 132 -8.70 3.84 -2.92
C ILE A 132 -8.66 5.13 -3.76
N TRP A 133 -8.35 5.01 -5.05
CA TRP A 133 -8.30 6.12 -5.99
C TRP A 133 -9.66 6.82 -6.11
N ASP A 134 -10.72 6.08 -6.43
CA ASP A 134 -12.07 6.61 -6.62
C ASP A 134 -12.58 7.31 -5.37
N ARG A 135 -12.37 6.70 -4.20
CA ARG A 135 -12.74 7.31 -2.93
C ARG A 135 -12.06 8.66 -2.73
N LYS A 136 -10.76 8.80 -3.04
CA LYS A 136 -10.03 10.07 -2.91
C LYS A 136 -10.48 11.07 -3.98
N TYR A 137 -10.66 10.61 -5.22
CA TYR A 137 -11.10 11.43 -6.34
C TYR A 137 -12.49 12.04 -6.12
N ASP A 138 -13.40 11.24 -5.59
CA ASP A 138 -14.76 11.65 -5.21
C ASP A 138 -14.81 12.33 -3.83
N PHE A 139 -13.64 12.59 -3.22
CA PHE A 139 -13.48 13.27 -1.94
C PHE A 139 -14.32 12.65 -0.81
N LEU A 140 -14.41 11.31 -0.81
CA LEU A 140 -15.22 10.56 0.14
C LEU A 140 -14.43 10.23 1.40
N ARG A 141 -15.14 10.31 2.53
CA ARG A 141 -14.66 9.95 3.86
C ARG A 141 -14.12 8.51 3.88
N THR A 142 -13.02 8.28 4.58
CA THR A 142 -12.62 6.93 5.02
C THR A 142 -13.63 6.42 6.06
N GLY A 143 -13.75 5.10 6.26
CA GLY A 143 -14.74 4.50 7.17
C GLY A 143 -14.78 5.05 8.61
N SER A 144 -15.74 4.58 9.41
CA SER A 144 -15.95 5.04 10.79
C SER A 144 -14.71 4.82 11.67
N GLY A 145 -14.16 5.89 12.27
CA GLY A 145 -12.97 5.77 13.14
C GLY A 145 -12.08 6.99 13.32
N GLY A 146 -12.32 8.12 12.62
CA GLY A 146 -11.65 9.39 12.92
C GLY A 146 -10.39 9.72 12.12
N ALA A 147 -9.85 8.81 11.29
CA ALA A 147 -8.79 9.14 10.33
C ALA A 147 -9.40 9.42 8.94
N GLY A 148 -10.20 10.49 8.84
CA GLY A 148 -10.95 10.91 7.64
C GLY A 148 -10.11 11.50 6.51
N THR A 149 -8.91 11.98 6.86
CA THR A 149 -8.04 12.77 5.98
C THR A 149 -7.24 11.91 5.00
N PHE A 150 -6.73 12.53 3.94
CA PHE A 150 -5.81 11.87 3.01
C PHE A 150 -4.86 12.87 2.35
N GLY A 151 -3.77 12.33 1.77
CA GLY A 151 -2.88 13.12 0.93
C GLY A 151 -2.07 14.15 1.71
N ILE A 152 -1.37 14.98 0.96
CA ILE A 152 -0.81 16.25 1.40
C ILE A 152 -1.32 17.27 0.40
N ILE A 153 -1.76 18.43 0.88
CA ILE A 153 -2.18 19.53 0.01
C ILE A 153 -0.93 20.10 -0.66
N VAL A 154 -0.85 20.01 -1.99
CA VAL A 154 0.31 20.50 -2.76
C VAL A 154 0.44 22.02 -2.61
N ASP A 155 1.68 22.51 -2.57
CA ASP A 155 2.00 23.91 -2.28
C ASP A 155 1.30 24.90 -3.23
N ASP A 156 1.20 24.58 -4.52
CA ASP A 156 0.53 25.44 -5.50
C ASP A 156 -0.97 25.59 -5.21
N VAL A 157 -1.65 24.49 -4.86
CA VAL A 157 -3.07 24.51 -4.46
C VAL A 157 -3.23 25.23 -3.12
N ARG A 158 -2.32 25.01 -2.15
CA ARG A 158 -2.33 25.75 -0.88
C ARG A 158 -2.14 27.24 -1.10
N ALA A 159 -1.24 27.66 -1.98
CA ALA A 159 -1.01 29.06 -2.29
C ALA A 159 -2.26 29.72 -2.89
N LYS A 160 -2.91 29.03 -3.83
CA LYS A 160 -4.14 29.49 -4.50
C LYS A 160 -5.35 29.59 -3.57
N TYR A 161 -5.48 28.68 -2.60
CA TYR A 161 -6.64 28.58 -1.69
C TYR A 161 -6.27 28.73 -0.20
N SER A 162 -5.27 29.58 0.09
CA SER A 162 -4.70 29.73 1.43
C SER A 162 -5.73 30.12 2.50
N ALA A 163 -6.73 30.93 2.14
CA ALA A 163 -7.80 31.34 3.05
C ALA A 163 -8.72 30.17 3.46
N GLN A 164 -8.95 29.21 2.57
CA GLN A 164 -9.82 28.05 2.80
C GLN A 164 -9.09 26.89 3.47
N LEU A 165 -7.83 26.65 3.08
CA LEU A 165 -7.05 25.48 3.51
C LEU A 165 -6.18 25.75 4.74
N GLY A 166 -5.81 27.00 4.98
CA GLY A 166 -4.99 27.41 6.12
C GLY A 166 -3.71 26.57 6.25
N THR A 167 -3.47 26.06 7.46
CA THR A 167 -2.30 25.24 7.81
C THR A 167 -2.60 23.75 7.86
N ASP A 168 -3.77 23.30 7.39
CA ASP A 168 -4.13 21.88 7.45
C ASP A 168 -3.15 21.07 6.59
N PRO A 169 -2.48 20.03 7.11
CA PRO A 169 -1.43 19.34 6.37
C PRO A 169 -1.98 18.38 5.29
N GLN A 170 -3.23 17.95 5.43
CA GLN A 170 -3.86 16.94 4.61
C GLN A 170 -5.26 17.39 4.18
N TRP A 171 -5.78 16.80 3.10
CA TRP A 171 -7.17 16.97 2.71
C TRP A 171 -8.10 16.36 3.73
N ASP A 172 -9.15 17.08 4.10
CA ASP A 172 -10.14 16.67 5.09
C ASP A 172 -11.57 16.66 4.48
N PRO A 173 -12.04 15.47 4.06
CA PRO A 173 -13.43 15.23 3.67
C PRO A 173 -14.48 15.47 4.76
N ASP A 174 -14.16 15.92 5.96
CA ASP A 174 -15.15 16.38 6.94
C ASP A 174 -15.28 17.93 6.94
N LYS A 175 -14.37 18.68 6.29
CA LYS A 175 -14.38 20.15 6.24
C LYS A 175 -15.00 20.69 4.96
N ASP A 176 -16.05 21.50 5.09
CA ASP A 176 -16.73 22.12 3.93
C ASP A 176 -15.81 23.01 3.11
N ALA A 177 -14.90 23.74 3.76
CA ALA A 177 -13.89 24.56 3.06
C ALA A 177 -13.00 23.72 2.13
N HIS A 178 -12.61 22.52 2.56
CA HIS A 178 -11.82 21.59 1.74
C HIS A 178 -12.64 21.04 0.58
N ARG A 179 -13.91 20.66 0.81
CA ARG A 179 -14.82 20.22 -0.27
C ARG A 179 -14.97 21.28 -1.35
N THR A 180 -15.23 22.53 -0.95
CA THR A 180 -15.40 23.65 -1.89
C THR A 180 -14.15 23.85 -2.74
N VAL A 181 -12.96 23.74 -2.15
CA VAL A 181 -11.72 23.82 -2.92
C VAL A 181 -11.60 22.63 -3.87
N TRP A 182 -11.81 21.40 -3.39
CA TRP A 182 -11.72 20.19 -4.21
C TRP A 182 -12.66 20.22 -5.41
N GLU A 183 -13.90 20.69 -5.22
CA GLU A 183 -14.89 20.88 -6.27
C GLU A 183 -14.43 21.89 -7.34
N SER A 184 -13.64 22.88 -6.95
CA SER A 184 -13.09 23.89 -7.86
C SER A 184 -11.84 23.45 -8.62
N LEU A 185 -11.20 22.34 -8.22
CA LEU A 185 -10.06 21.77 -8.92
C LEU A 185 -10.50 21.10 -10.22
N THR A 186 -9.70 21.27 -11.27
CA THR A 186 -9.77 20.48 -12.51
C THR A 186 -9.50 19.00 -12.23
N SER A 187 -9.85 18.13 -13.20
CA SER A 187 -9.53 16.70 -13.10
C SER A 187 -8.02 16.46 -12.87
N ASP A 188 -7.17 17.13 -13.63
CA ASP A 188 -5.72 16.95 -13.54
C ASP A 188 -5.18 17.49 -12.21
N GLU A 189 -5.65 18.63 -11.71
CA GLU A 189 -5.29 19.12 -10.37
C GLU A 189 -5.66 18.10 -9.29
N ARG A 190 -6.84 17.47 -9.34
CA ARG A 190 -7.23 16.41 -8.39
C ARG A 190 -6.32 15.18 -8.49
N GLN A 191 -5.97 14.77 -9.72
CA GLN A 191 -5.04 13.67 -9.94
C GLN A 191 -3.68 13.97 -9.29
N ILE A 192 -3.13 15.16 -9.53
CA ILE A 192 -1.85 15.61 -8.95
C ILE A 192 -1.89 15.59 -7.41
N GLU A 193 -2.97 16.09 -6.80
CA GLU A 193 -3.18 16.06 -5.35
C GLU A 193 -3.17 14.63 -4.78
N ILE A 194 -3.81 13.68 -5.45
CA ILE A 194 -3.81 12.27 -5.04
C ILE A 194 -2.42 11.66 -5.23
N LEU A 195 -1.82 11.90 -6.40
CA LEU A 195 -0.55 11.33 -6.84
C LEU A 195 0.63 11.76 -5.98
N ARG A 196 0.51 12.87 -5.25
CA ARG A 196 1.53 13.34 -4.29
C ARG A 196 1.88 12.30 -3.21
N THR A 197 0.92 11.47 -2.78
CA THR A 197 1.13 10.46 -1.72
C THR A 197 0.44 9.12 -2.02
N SER A 198 -0.07 8.91 -3.23
CA SER A 198 -0.90 7.74 -3.56
C SER A 198 -0.92 7.49 -5.04
N THR A 199 -0.72 6.26 -5.46
CA THR A 199 -0.64 5.90 -6.87
C THR A 199 -2.00 5.63 -7.50
N ALA A 200 -2.08 5.80 -8.82
CA ALA A 200 -3.20 5.31 -9.62
C ALA A 200 -3.21 3.77 -9.69
N PRO A 201 -4.38 3.12 -9.86
CA PRO A 201 -4.43 1.70 -10.20
C PRO A 201 -3.57 1.41 -11.44
N GLY A 202 -2.78 0.35 -11.39
CA GLY A 202 -1.85 -0.03 -12.45
C GLY A 202 -0.42 0.49 -12.24
N VAL A 203 -0.23 1.59 -11.51
CA VAL A 203 1.08 2.21 -11.27
C VAL A 203 1.63 1.90 -9.87
N SER A 204 0.78 1.41 -8.96
CA SER A 204 1.19 1.08 -7.59
C SER A 204 2.19 -0.07 -7.54
N ARG A 205 3.30 0.11 -6.83
CA ARG A 205 4.31 -0.95 -6.66
C ARG A 205 3.87 -2.09 -5.75
N HIS A 206 2.82 -1.88 -4.95
CA HIS A 206 2.15 -2.96 -4.20
C HIS A 206 1.54 -4.03 -5.13
N HIS A 207 1.34 -3.74 -6.42
CA HIS A 207 0.96 -4.74 -7.42
C HIS A 207 2.04 -5.79 -7.62
N LEU A 208 3.32 -5.42 -7.49
CA LEU A 208 4.44 -6.32 -7.70
C LEU A 208 4.50 -7.40 -6.63
N GLY A 209 4.14 -7.04 -5.39
CA GLY A 209 4.34 -7.88 -4.21
C GLY A 209 5.78 -7.87 -3.67
N SER A 210 6.70 -7.17 -4.34
CA SER A 210 8.04 -6.88 -3.81
C SER A 210 8.05 -5.74 -2.80
N ASP A 211 6.98 -4.93 -2.75
CA ASP A 211 6.92 -3.67 -2.02
C ASP A 211 5.90 -3.75 -0.87
N ALA A 212 6.31 -3.41 0.34
CA ALA A 212 5.47 -3.42 1.53
C ALA A 212 5.67 -2.17 2.39
N ASP A 213 4.60 -1.81 3.09
CA ASP A 213 4.58 -0.75 4.11
C ASP A 213 4.82 -1.40 5.48
N PHE A 214 5.91 -0.98 6.14
CA PHE A 214 6.32 -1.50 7.44
C PHE A 214 5.93 -0.55 8.59
N PHE A 215 5.41 -1.11 9.69
CA PHE A 215 5.04 -0.46 10.96
C PHE A 215 3.82 0.47 10.95
N ASP A 216 3.93 1.66 10.38
CA ASP A 216 2.86 2.67 10.34
C ASP A 216 3.00 3.56 9.09
N THR A 217 1.89 4.14 8.61
CA THR A 217 1.87 4.95 7.37
C THR A 217 1.52 6.42 7.60
N THR A 218 1.57 6.88 8.86
CA THR A 218 1.30 8.24 9.31
C THR A 218 2.59 9.05 9.23
N PRO A 219 2.75 9.96 8.26
CA PRO A 219 4.04 10.60 7.99
C PRO A 219 4.67 11.31 9.21
N GLN A 220 3.83 11.86 10.08
CA GLN A 220 4.26 12.61 11.27
C GLN A 220 4.96 11.71 12.31
N ASP A 221 4.61 10.43 12.38
CA ASP A 221 5.18 9.52 13.38
C ASP A 221 6.62 9.12 13.04
N TRP A 222 7.00 9.31 11.78
CA TRP A 222 8.34 9.03 11.26
C TRP A 222 9.30 10.21 11.36
N ALA A 223 8.88 11.37 11.90
CA ALA A 223 9.76 12.50 12.11
C ALA A 223 10.95 12.14 13.02
N ASP A 224 12.04 12.91 12.94
CA ASP A 224 13.22 12.67 13.77
C ASP A 224 12.86 12.84 15.26
N GLY A 225 13.08 11.79 16.05
CA GLY A 225 12.62 11.71 17.45
C GLY A 225 11.14 11.32 17.63
N GLY A 226 10.41 11.05 16.55
CA GLY A 226 9.04 10.53 16.57
C GLY A 226 8.93 9.05 16.95
N PRO A 227 7.71 8.53 17.15
CA PRO A 227 7.45 7.13 17.54
C PRO A 227 8.11 6.08 16.65
N GLU A 228 8.18 6.32 15.34
CA GLU A 228 8.72 5.38 14.36
C GLU A 228 10.23 5.57 14.09
N SER A 229 10.89 6.50 14.80
CA SER A 229 12.31 6.80 14.58
C SER A 229 13.24 5.59 14.81
N ALA A 230 12.97 4.78 15.84
CA ALA A 230 13.72 3.56 16.11
C ALA A 230 13.50 2.48 15.04
N ASN A 231 12.25 2.36 14.56
CA ASN A 231 11.87 1.43 13.49
C ASN A 231 12.55 1.80 12.17
N TYR A 232 12.56 3.10 11.84
CA TYR A 232 13.27 3.62 10.68
C TYR A 232 14.78 3.38 10.75
N ALA A 233 15.40 3.68 11.90
CA ALA A 233 16.82 3.45 12.10
C ALA A 233 17.20 1.97 11.92
N TRP A 234 16.35 1.06 12.42
CA TRP A 234 16.56 -0.37 12.25
C TRP A 234 16.46 -0.78 10.77
N LEU A 235 15.42 -0.35 10.05
CA LEU A 235 15.26 -0.67 8.62
C LEU A 235 16.45 -0.15 7.81
N ARG A 236 16.87 1.10 8.04
CA ARG A 236 18.03 1.72 7.40
C ARG A 236 19.34 0.95 7.62
N ALA A 237 19.51 0.32 8.78
CA ALA A 237 20.72 -0.42 9.11
C ALA A 237 20.70 -1.89 8.61
N ASN A 238 19.52 -2.50 8.44
CA ASN A 238 19.40 -3.95 8.27
C ASN A 238 18.72 -4.41 6.98
N ALA A 239 17.81 -3.61 6.40
CA ALA A 239 16.93 -4.06 5.31
C ALA A 239 17.70 -4.45 4.04
N ALA A 240 18.84 -3.79 3.77
CA ALA A 240 19.71 -4.14 2.65
C ALA A 240 20.26 -5.57 2.75
N GLY A 241 20.52 -6.08 3.96
CA GLY A 241 20.93 -7.46 4.19
C GLY A 241 19.87 -8.49 3.77
N PHE A 242 18.61 -8.08 3.62
CA PHE A 242 17.51 -8.88 3.08
C PHE A 242 17.19 -8.56 1.61
N GLY A 243 17.98 -7.67 1.00
CA GLY A 243 17.81 -7.19 -0.37
C GLY A 243 16.71 -6.14 -0.50
N PHE A 244 16.46 -5.33 0.53
CA PHE A 244 15.46 -4.25 0.49
C PHE A 244 16.08 -2.86 0.44
N LEU A 245 15.40 -1.93 -0.24
CA LEU A 245 15.68 -0.49 -0.21
C LEU A 245 14.43 0.31 0.17
N GLN A 246 14.62 1.57 0.57
CA GLN A 246 13.53 2.53 0.69
C GLN A 246 13.19 3.16 -0.67
N THR A 247 12.03 2.83 -1.24
CA THR A 247 11.63 3.22 -2.60
C THR A 247 11.48 4.73 -2.76
N TYR A 248 10.73 5.38 -1.87
CA TYR A 248 10.43 6.82 -1.93
C TYR A 248 11.25 7.56 -0.88
N THR A 249 12.33 8.20 -1.33
CA THR A 249 13.30 8.88 -0.48
C THR A 249 13.05 10.39 -0.44
N ALA A 250 13.92 11.16 0.21
CA ALA A 250 13.86 12.61 0.11
C ALA A 250 14.07 13.10 -1.33
N GLU A 251 14.77 12.34 -2.18
CA GLU A 251 14.99 12.69 -3.59
C GLU A 251 13.69 12.60 -4.39
N SER A 252 12.86 11.56 -4.19
CA SER A 252 11.56 11.44 -4.88
C SER A 252 10.60 12.57 -4.52
N ALA A 253 10.74 13.14 -3.32
CA ALA A 253 9.96 14.27 -2.84
C ALA A 253 10.35 15.61 -3.49
N THR A 254 11.45 15.61 -4.26
CA THR A 254 11.93 16.75 -5.04
C THR A 254 11.68 16.51 -6.54
N GLY A 255 11.47 17.58 -7.30
CA GLY A 255 11.23 17.50 -8.75
C GLY A 255 9.75 17.50 -9.15
N THR A 256 9.50 17.22 -10.43
CA THR A 256 8.17 17.24 -11.04
C THR A 256 7.99 15.98 -11.90
N PRO A 257 7.04 15.07 -11.56
CA PRO A 257 6.20 15.09 -10.36
C PRO A 257 6.98 14.69 -9.11
N ALA A 258 6.68 15.35 -7.98
CA ALA A 258 7.22 14.95 -6.69
C ALA A 258 6.30 13.93 -6.00
N ILE A 259 6.90 12.83 -5.54
CA ILE A 259 6.27 11.76 -4.77
C ILE A 259 6.81 11.84 -3.35
N SER A 260 5.91 12.01 -2.38
CA SER A 260 6.31 12.23 -0.99
C SER A 260 7.22 11.12 -0.47
N GLN A 261 8.17 11.48 0.40
CA GLN A 261 9.01 10.49 1.05
C GLN A 261 8.15 9.54 1.89
N GLU A 262 8.35 8.24 1.71
CA GLU A 262 7.65 7.20 2.48
C GLU A 262 8.70 6.39 3.25
N ARG A 263 8.92 6.73 4.53
CA ARG A 263 9.93 6.06 5.38
C ARG A 263 9.56 4.61 5.72
N TRP A 264 8.28 4.26 5.59
CA TRP A 264 7.71 2.93 5.79
C TRP A 264 7.72 2.04 4.55
N HIS A 265 7.93 2.59 3.34
CA HIS A 265 7.75 1.84 2.09
C HIS A 265 9.07 1.27 1.57
N TRP A 266 9.18 -0.06 1.59
CA TRP A 266 10.41 -0.78 1.25
C TRP A 266 10.18 -1.84 0.18
N SER A 267 11.12 -1.94 -0.76
CA SER A 267 11.02 -2.81 -1.94
C SER A 267 12.13 -3.83 -2.00
N TYR A 268 11.78 -5.08 -2.29
CA TYR A 268 12.72 -6.17 -2.56
C TYR A 268 13.40 -5.99 -3.92
N ALA A 269 14.62 -5.48 -3.84
CA ALA A 269 15.53 -5.10 -4.92
C ALA A 269 15.51 -5.99 -6.15
N PRO A 270 15.79 -7.29 -6.02
CA PRO A 270 16.14 -8.09 -7.17
C PRO A 270 14.94 -8.27 -8.10
N VAL A 271 13.73 -8.30 -7.52
CA VAL A 271 12.50 -8.35 -8.31
C VAL A 271 12.15 -6.97 -8.81
N SER A 272 12.14 -5.98 -7.93
CA SER A 272 11.60 -4.67 -8.27
C SER A 272 12.41 -3.94 -9.34
N GLU A 273 13.74 -4.07 -9.31
CA GLU A 273 14.58 -3.48 -10.34
C GLU A 273 14.53 -4.25 -11.66
N ALA A 274 14.46 -5.59 -11.61
CA ALA A 274 14.27 -6.39 -12.82
C ALA A 274 12.94 -6.03 -13.50
N VAL A 275 11.90 -5.74 -12.71
CA VAL A 275 10.62 -5.24 -13.20
C VAL A 275 10.77 -3.85 -13.81
N LEU A 276 11.50 -2.92 -13.20
CA LEU A 276 11.74 -1.59 -13.80
C LEU A 276 12.46 -1.69 -15.14
N ASP A 277 13.50 -2.52 -15.24
CA ASP A 277 14.20 -2.78 -16.51
C ASP A 277 13.27 -3.42 -17.54
N TYR A 278 12.38 -4.32 -17.11
CA TYR A 278 11.36 -4.91 -17.97
C TYR A 278 10.37 -3.86 -18.49
N ILE A 279 9.87 -2.98 -17.62
CA ILE A 279 8.93 -1.90 -18.00
C ILE A 279 9.57 -1.00 -19.06
N ARG A 280 10.81 -0.56 -18.84
CA ARG A 280 11.57 0.27 -19.80
C ARG A 280 11.73 -0.39 -21.16
N ALA A 281 11.89 -1.72 -21.19
CA ALA A 281 12.07 -2.48 -22.41
C ALA A 281 10.75 -2.83 -23.13
N ASN A 282 9.60 -2.70 -22.46
CA ASN A 282 8.29 -3.17 -22.96
C ASN A 282 7.18 -2.15 -22.69
N GLU A 283 7.48 -0.84 -22.83
CA GLU A 283 6.55 0.23 -22.48
C GLU A 283 5.21 0.14 -23.22
N ASP A 284 5.20 -0.36 -24.46
CA ASP A 284 4.00 -0.52 -25.28
C ASP A 284 2.99 -1.50 -24.66
N VAL A 285 3.46 -2.65 -24.15
CA VAL A 285 2.60 -3.64 -23.49
C VAL A 285 2.14 -3.14 -22.12
N ILE A 286 3.00 -2.41 -21.40
CA ILE A 286 2.64 -1.79 -20.11
C ILE A 286 1.57 -0.71 -20.33
N GLU A 287 1.78 0.19 -21.29
CA GLU A 287 0.85 1.28 -21.63
C GLU A 287 -0.50 0.73 -22.09
N ALA A 288 -0.53 -0.32 -22.90
CA ALA A 288 -1.77 -1.00 -23.28
C ALA A 288 -2.52 -1.59 -22.07
N SER A 289 -1.80 -2.17 -21.11
CA SER A 289 -2.39 -2.69 -19.86
C SER A 289 -2.99 -1.57 -19.01
N LEU A 290 -2.26 -0.46 -18.85
CA LEU A 290 -2.71 0.73 -18.11
C LEU A 290 -3.94 1.38 -18.77
N ASP A 291 -3.93 1.51 -20.09
CA ASP A 291 -5.06 2.03 -20.87
C ASP A 291 -6.34 1.21 -20.64
N GLY A 292 -6.21 -0.11 -20.60
CA GLY A 292 -7.30 -1.00 -20.24
C GLY A 292 -7.86 -0.69 -18.85
N GLN A 293 -7.00 -0.44 -17.87
CA GLN A 293 -7.42 -0.15 -16.49
C GLN A 293 -8.13 1.17 -16.29
N TRP A 294 -7.81 2.18 -17.11
CA TRP A 294 -8.32 3.54 -16.99
C TRP A 294 -9.49 3.84 -17.91
N SER A 295 -9.79 2.94 -18.85
CA SER A 295 -10.87 3.07 -19.84
C SER A 295 -12.28 3.22 -19.26
N TYR A 296 -12.52 2.84 -17.99
CA TYR A 296 -13.84 2.92 -17.37
C TYR A 296 -14.30 4.36 -17.07
N ASP A 297 -13.36 5.28 -16.84
CA ASP A 297 -13.64 6.71 -16.71
C ASP A 297 -12.39 7.50 -17.17
N PRO A 298 -12.19 7.66 -18.48
CA PRO A 298 -10.98 8.27 -19.03
C PRO A 298 -10.72 9.68 -18.51
N THR A 299 -11.77 10.39 -18.09
CA THR A 299 -11.67 11.77 -17.59
C THR A 299 -10.94 11.85 -16.26
N ARG A 300 -10.92 10.77 -15.45
CA ARG A 300 -10.21 10.68 -14.17
C ARG A 300 -8.72 10.35 -14.29
N PHE A 301 -8.25 10.05 -15.50
CA PHE A 301 -6.89 9.52 -15.73
C PHE A 301 -6.10 10.31 -16.77
N THR A 302 -6.60 11.46 -17.21
CA THR A 302 -5.95 12.30 -18.23
C THR A 302 -4.50 12.64 -17.89
N TYR A 303 -4.24 13.15 -16.68
CA TYR A 303 -2.90 13.48 -16.23
C TYR A 303 -2.02 12.24 -16.08
N ILE A 304 -2.45 11.23 -15.31
CA ILE A 304 -1.60 10.05 -15.09
C ILE A 304 -1.33 9.28 -16.38
N LYS A 305 -2.25 9.29 -17.35
CA LYS A 305 -2.03 8.70 -18.67
C LYS A 305 -0.90 9.40 -19.44
N ALA A 306 -0.77 10.72 -19.32
CA ALA A 306 0.34 11.45 -19.92
C ALA A 306 1.68 11.28 -19.15
N HIS A 307 1.61 10.93 -17.86
CA HIS A 307 2.75 10.98 -16.92
C HIS A 307 3.11 9.64 -16.27
N TRP A 308 2.56 8.52 -16.72
CA TRP A 308 2.71 7.23 -16.00
C TRP A 308 4.17 6.81 -15.83
N ARG A 309 5.03 7.13 -16.82
CA ARG A 309 6.47 6.90 -16.81
C ARG A 309 7.12 7.61 -15.62
N ASP A 310 6.75 8.87 -15.41
CA ASP A 310 7.28 9.69 -14.32
C ASP A 310 6.96 9.07 -12.96
N TYR A 311 5.79 8.44 -12.79
CA TYR A 311 5.40 7.81 -11.54
C TYR A 311 5.93 6.38 -11.34
N MET A 312 6.15 5.63 -12.42
CA MET A 312 6.79 4.31 -12.34
C MET A 312 8.31 4.40 -12.15
N TYR A 313 8.95 5.43 -12.71
CA TYR A 313 10.41 5.58 -12.71
C TYR A 313 10.95 6.52 -11.62
N ASN A 314 10.13 7.39 -11.01
CA ASN A 314 10.57 8.24 -9.89
C ASN A 314 10.65 7.46 -8.58
N VAL A 315 11.63 6.56 -8.50
CA VAL A 315 11.92 5.71 -7.35
C VAL A 315 13.43 5.65 -7.12
N ASN A 316 13.82 5.32 -5.89
CA ASN A 316 15.21 5.03 -5.60
C ASN A 316 15.62 3.69 -6.24
N GLU A 317 16.72 3.73 -7.00
CA GLU A 317 17.39 2.55 -7.57
C GLU A 317 18.86 2.46 -7.11
N LYS A 318 19.27 3.29 -6.14
CA LYS A 318 20.67 3.46 -5.75
C LYS A 318 20.91 3.02 -4.31
N ALA A 319 22.01 2.27 -4.18
CA ALA A 319 22.74 1.85 -2.97
C ALA A 319 21.98 0.94 -1.99
N TYR A 320 22.36 -0.34 -1.98
CA TYR A 320 22.01 -1.30 -0.92
C TYR A 320 23.17 -1.49 0.07
N PHE A 321 24.40 -1.43 -0.44
CA PHE A 321 25.60 -1.64 0.36
C PHE A 321 26.58 -0.49 0.10
N GLY A 322 26.50 0.57 0.92
CA GLY A 322 27.38 1.74 0.86
C GLY A 322 26.91 2.80 -0.12
#